data_AF-A0A7Y3V9Q6-F1
#
_entry.id   AF-A0A7Y3V9Q6-F1
#
_cell.length_a   1.000
_cell.length_b   1.000
_cell.length_c   1.000
_cell.angle_alpha   90.00
_cell.angle_beta   90.00
_cell.angle_gamma   90.00
#
_symmetry.space_group_name_H-M   'P 1'
#
loop_
_entity.id
_entity.type
_entity.pdbx_description
1 polymer ?
#
loop_
_entity_poly.entity_id
_entity_poly.type
_entity_poly.pdbx_seq_one_letter_code
_entity_poly.pdbx_strand_id
1 'polypeptide(L)'
;MANDGPVEHGYPHLETVRAAITAVWKRLSFDSVWTFSTSVAPSDVAFCDTDDLHLGAQRVARELVRHYRLPDARLIVGFREMTHAANVELAAGPEYFVELNDRFRTHRRDIGAALAHEVMHVYLHRLGLSFPGLKENEILTDTAATYLGAGWLLLDAYREDAASSQKLGYLTPEEFGYVLAKRSLVFGEDPSVWFTSPQAYTAYVKGMAKAREDEQQPPLSAAGWAGRRRYARDRRAHVPQAGTSYAFTPDGGGGGLRVSFPCPTCRQKIRVPVRGRVRARCGLCRTVLECDT
;
A
#
# COMPACT_ATOMS: atom_id res chain seq x y z
N MET A 1 -10.90 11.95 5.93
CA MET A 1 -11.54 11.34 4.72
C MET A 1 -12.86 12.01 4.37
N ALA A 2 -13.06 12.51 3.15
CA ALA A 2 -14.35 13.06 2.70
C ALA A 2 -15.17 11.99 1.94
N ASN A 3 -16.41 11.79 2.36
CA ASN A 3 -17.44 11.14 1.55
C ASN A 3 -18.05 12.26 0.70
N ASP A 4 -17.94 12.21 -0.63
CA ASP A 4 -18.90 12.82 -1.58
C ASP A 4 -18.36 12.72 -3.01
N GLY A 5 -18.83 11.70 -3.75
CA GLY A 5 -18.57 11.55 -5.19
C GLY A 5 -18.75 10.11 -5.68
N PRO A 6 -18.97 9.91 -7.00
CA PRO A 6 -18.87 8.59 -7.62
C PRO A 6 -17.47 8.02 -7.37
N VAL A 7 -17.39 6.71 -7.23
CA VAL A 7 -16.12 6.05 -6.97
C VAL A 7 -15.19 6.23 -8.17
N GLU A 8 -14.01 6.79 -7.90
CA GLU A 8 -12.92 6.83 -8.87
C GLU A 8 -12.32 5.42 -9.01
N HIS A 9 -12.25 4.92 -10.24
CA HIS A 9 -11.70 3.60 -10.57
C HIS A 9 -10.37 3.72 -11.33
N GLY A 10 -9.61 2.62 -11.31
CA GLY A 10 -8.35 2.51 -12.03
C GLY A 10 -7.16 2.94 -11.17
N TYR A 11 -6.11 3.46 -11.81
CA TYR A 11 -4.81 3.70 -11.17
C TYR A 11 -4.33 5.17 -11.24
N PRO A 12 -5.18 6.17 -10.93
CA PRO A 12 -4.84 7.59 -11.11
C PRO A 12 -3.69 8.06 -10.22
N HIS A 13 -3.44 7.41 -9.09
CA HIS A 13 -2.50 7.79 -8.03
C HIS A 13 -1.33 6.79 -7.92
N LEU A 14 -1.20 5.86 -8.87
CA LEU A 14 -0.25 4.73 -8.82
C LEU A 14 1.21 5.15 -8.63
N GLU A 15 1.64 6.28 -9.20
CA GLU A 15 3.02 6.75 -8.99
C GLU A 15 3.25 7.21 -7.55
N THR A 16 2.27 7.87 -6.92
CA THR A 16 2.32 8.24 -5.50
C THR A 16 2.28 7.00 -4.61
N VAL A 17 1.45 6.00 -4.94
CA VAL A 17 1.42 4.69 -4.26
C VAL A 17 2.79 4.00 -4.33
N ARG A 18 3.41 3.96 -5.51
CA ARG A 18 4.74 3.37 -5.71
C ARG A 18 5.83 4.13 -4.93
N ALA A 19 5.72 5.45 -4.86
CA ALA A 19 6.59 6.28 -4.04
C ALA A 19 6.39 5.99 -2.53
N ALA A 20 5.15 5.84 -2.07
CA ALA A 20 4.81 5.50 -0.69
C ALA A 20 5.36 4.12 -0.29
N ILE A 21 5.20 3.09 -1.13
CA ILE A 21 5.83 1.77 -0.92
C ILE A 21 7.35 1.93 -0.74
N THR A 22 8.01 2.68 -1.62
CA THR A 22 9.46 2.93 -1.51
C THR A 22 9.82 3.61 -0.19
N ALA A 23 9.02 4.62 0.22
CA ALA A 23 9.23 5.40 1.42
C ALA A 23 9.09 4.55 2.70
N VAL A 24 8.07 3.68 2.76
CA VAL A 24 7.87 2.71 3.86
C VAL A 24 9.07 1.80 4.00
N TRP A 25 9.53 1.17 2.91
CA TRP A 25 10.71 0.29 2.95
C TRP A 25 11.98 1.05 3.39
N LYS A 26 12.17 2.29 2.92
CA LYS A 26 13.31 3.13 3.32
C LYS A 26 13.28 3.47 4.80
N ARG A 27 12.11 3.80 5.33
CA ARG A 27 11.97 4.24 6.72
C ARG A 27 12.09 3.07 7.70
N LEU A 28 11.49 1.93 7.38
CA LEU A 28 11.41 0.78 8.28
C LEU A 28 12.59 -0.19 8.16
N SER A 29 13.40 -0.14 7.10
CA SER A 29 14.38 -1.16 6.75
C SER A 29 13.75 -2.52 6.42
N PHE A 30 14.53 -3.42 5.84
CA PHE A 30 14.04 -4.75 5.47
C PHE A 30 13.56 -5.56 6.68
N ASP A 31 14.35 -5.60 7.75
CA ASP A 31 14.07 -6.48 8.88
C ASP A 31 12.79 -6.01 9.62
N SER A 32 12.56 -4.70 9.79
CA SER A 32 11.32 -4.22 10.42
C SER A 32 10.09 -4.42 9.53
N VAL A 33 10.18 -4.25 8.20
CA VAL A 33 9.06 -4.60 7.30
C VAL A 33 8.71 -6.08 7.43
N TRP A 34 9.71 -6.95 7.58
CA TRP A 34 9.50 -8.39 7.75
C TRP A 34 8.77 -8.75 9.04
N THR A 35 8.84 -7.91 10.07
CA THR A 35 8.02 -8.12 11.28
C THR A 35 6.52 -8.01 10.99
N PHE A 36 6.11 -7.36 9.90
CA PHE A 36 4.71 -7.28 9.46
C PHE A 36 4.33 -8.41 8.48
N SER A 37 4.99 -9.57 8.51
CA SER A 37 4.70 -10.67 7.58
C SER A 37 3.28 -11.24 7.70
N THR A 38 2.64 -11.07 8.85
CA THR A 38 1.27 -11.52 9.13
C THR A 38 0.34 -10.32 9.17
N SER A 39 -0.80 -10.40 8.47
CA SER A 39 -1.84 -9.37 8.54
C SER A 39 -2.59 -9.44 9.88
N VAL A 40 -3.28 -8.35 10.23
CA VAL A 40 -4.23 -8.36 11.35
C VAL A 40 -5.26 -9.46 11.13
N ALA A 41 -5.47 -10.35 12.10
CA ALA A 41 -6.38 -11.47 11.93
C ALA A 41 -7.85 -10.99 11.98
N PRO A 42 -8.73 -11.50 11.10
CA PRO A 42 -10.15 -11.12 11.13
C PRO A 42 -10.83 -11.35 12.47
N SER A 43 -10.44 -12.39 13.22
CA SER A 43 -10.98 -12.67 14.57
C SER A 43 -10.71 -11.56 15.57
N ASP A 44 -9.57 -10.89 15.45
CA ASP A 44 -9.10 -9.91 16.43
C ASP A 44 -9.76 -8.54 16.24
N VAL A 45 -10.26 -8.30 15.02
CA VAL A 45 -10.93 -7.06 14.62
C VAL A 45 -12.39 -7.24 14.23
N ALA A 46 -12.93 -8.45 14.39
CA ALA A 46 -14.35 -8.71 14.20
C ALA A 46 -15.19 -7.89 15.18
N PHE A 47 -16.34 -7.43 14.72
CA PHE A 47 -17.32 -6.70 15.51
C PHE A 47 -18.65 -7.46 15.42
N CYS A 48 -19.12 -8.00 16.55
CA CYS A 48 -20.42 -8.66 16.62
C CYS A 48 -21.53 -7.64 16.85
N ASP A 49 -22.73 -7.90 16.35
CA ASP A 49 -23.89 -7.01 16.55
C ASP A 49 -24.28 -6.87 18.03
N THR A 50 -23.90 -7.84 18.87
CA THR A 50 -24.11 -7.83 20.32
C THR A 50 -22.98 -7.17 21.12
N ASP A 51 -21.85 -6.84 20.49
CA ASP A 51 -20.76 -6.14 21.16
C ASP A 51 -21.22 -4.74 21.59
N ASP A 52 -20.79 -4.30 22.78
CA ASP A 52 -20.90 -2.88 23.13
C ASP A 52 -20.09 -2.05 22.14
N LEU A 53 -20.68 -0.97 21.64
CA LEU A 53 -20.08 -0.17 20.57
C LEU A 53 -18.73 0.42 20.99
N HIS A 54 -18.65 1.02 22.18
CA HIS A 54 -17.46 1.72 22.63
C HIS A 54 -16.38 0.73 23.06
N LEU A 55 -16.74 -0.32 23.81
CA LEU A 55 -15.79 -1.35 24.23
C LEU A 55 -15.24 -2.12 23.02
N GLY A 56 -16.10 -2.45 22.05
CA GLY A 56 -15.70 -3.10 20.80
C GLY A 56 -14.74 -2.24 19.98
N ALA A 57 -15.05 -0.94 19.80
CA ALA A 57 -14.17 -0.04 19.05
C ALA A 57 -12.80 0.11 19.72
N GLN A 58 -12.79 0.19 21.06
CA GLN A 58 -11.56 0.26 21.85
C GLN A 58 -10.73 -1.04 21.81
N ARG A 59 -11.40 -2.21 21.76
CA ARG A 59 -10.74 -3.51 21.54
C ARG A 59 -10.02 -3.52 20.19
N VAL A 60 -10.73 -3.16 19.12
CA VAL A 60 -10.17 -3.12 17.76
C VAL A 60 -8.99 -2.12 17.68
N ALA A 61 -9.14 -0.93 18.25
CA ALA A 61 -8.08 0.08 18.30
C ALA A 61 -6.82 -0.46 19.01
N ARG A 62 -6.98 -1.21 20.10
CA ARG A 62 -5.87 -1.84 20.84
C ARG A 62 -5.16 -2.91 20.01
N GLU A 63 -5.89 -3.74 19.29
CA GLU A 63 -5.29 -4.76 18.42
C GLU A 63 -4.52 -4.11 17.26
N LEU A 64 -5.02 -3.00 16.70
CA LEU A 64 -4.30 -2.24 15.67
C LEU A 64 -3.02 -1.58 16.23
N VAL A 65 -3.07 -0.99 17.42
CA VAL A 65 -1.89 -0.45 18.12
C VAL A 65 -0.83 -1.53 18.34
N ARG A 66 -1.27 -2.72 18.78
CA ARG A 66 -0.40 -3.88 18.99
C ARG A 66 0.21 -4.35 17.68
N HIS A 67 -0.60 -4.49 16.63
CA HIS A 67 -0.16 -4.88 15.29
C HIS A 67 0.91 -3.93 14.75
N TYR A 68 0.69 -2.62 14.86
CA TYR A 68 1.64 -1.60 14.45
C TYR A 68 2.83 -1.40 15.40
N ARG A 69 2.92 -2.19 16.48
CA ARG A 69 4.02 -2.14 17.45
C ARG A 69 4.23 -0.72 17.97
N LEU A 70 3.14 -0.09 18.39
CA LEU A 70 3.15 1.25 18.97
C LEU A 70 3.13 1.13 20.51
N PRO A 71 4.27 0.84 21.18
CA PRO A 71 4.32 0.84 22.64
C PRO A 71 3.94 2.23 23.14
N ASP A 72 3.23 2.29 24.26
CA ASP A 72 2.79 3.53 24.89
C ASP A 72 1.85 4.38 24.02
N ALA A 73 1.20 3.83 23.00
CA ALA A 73 0.06 4.50 22.36
C ALA A 73 -1.24 4.04 23.03
N ARG A 74 -1.99 5.00 23.58
CA ARG A 74 -3.31 4.84 24.18
C ARG A 74 -4.30 5.58 23.30
N LEU A 75 -5.10 4.82 22.56
CA LEU A 75 -6.18 5.40 21.76
C LEU A 75 -7.43 5.56 22.61
N ILE A 76 -8.07 6.71 22.50
CA ILE A 76 -9.37 6.99 23.07
C ILE A 76 -10.33 7.21 21.91
N VAL A 77 -11.23 6.25 21.69
CA VAL A 77 -12.18 6.27 20.57
C VAL A 77 -13.50 6.89 21.02
N GLY A 78 -13.86 8.01 20.38
CA GLY A 78 -15.14 8.69 20.52
C GLY A 78 -15.99 8.56 19.24
N PHE A 79 -17.26 8.91 19.35
CA PHE A 79 -18.19 8.98 18.21
C PHE A 79 -18.89 10.33 18.21
N ARG A 80 -18.96 10.98 17.04
CA ARG A 80 -19.57 12.29 16.87
C ARG A 80 -20.11 12.46 15.44
N GLU A 81 -21.15 13.28 15.29
CA GLU A 81 -21.59 13.76 13.98
C GLU A 81 -20.51 14.66 13.33
N MET A 82 -20.09 14.31 12.12
CA MET A 82 -19.06 15.03 11.37
C MET A 82 -19.18 14.75 9.88
N THR A 83 -18.51 15.55 9.05
CA THR A 83 -18.45 15.32 7.59
C THR A 83 -17.50 14.17 7.24
N HIS A 84 -16.42 14.01 8.00
CA HIS A 84 -15.42 12.99 7.74
C HIS A 84 -15.78 11.64 8.33
N ALA A 85 -15.19 10.56 7.83
CA ALA A 85 -15.37 9.23 8.41
C ALA A 85 -14.74 9.14 9.80
N ALA A 86 -13.52 9.64 9.94
CA ALA A 86 -12.80 9.68 11.19
C ALA A 86 -11.75 10.80 11.17
N ASN A 87 -11.22 11.11 12.34
CA ASN A 87 -10.12 12.03 12.57
C ASN A 87 -9.30 11.56 13.78
N VAL A 88 -7.99 11.81 13.77
CA VAL A 88 -7.10 11.62 14.92
C VAL A 88 -6.36 12.90 15.25
N GLU A 89 -6.35 13.26 16.53
CA GLU A 89 -5.52 14.35 17.02
C GLU A 89 -4.09 13.86 17.27
N LEU A 90 -3.15 14.32 16.45
CA LEU A 90 -1.74 14.02 16.60
C LEU A 90 -1.10 14.98 17.61
N ALA A 91 -0.86 14.48 18.82
CA ALA A 91 -0.18 15.22 19.88
C ALA A 91 1.15 14.56 20.28
N ALA A 92 2.02 15.35 20.92
CA ALA A 92 3.19 14.82 21.60
C ALA A 92 2.75 14.15 22.91
N GLY A 93 2.64 12.82 22.91
CA GLY A 93 2.26 12.07 24.11
C GLY A 93 1.88 10.62 23.83
N PRO A 94 1.58 9.86 24.90
CA PRO A 94 1.10 8.51 24.77
C PRO A 94 -0.37 8.44 24.35
N GLU A 95 -1.16 9.48 24.60
CA GLU A 95 -2.61 9.50 24.39
C GLU A 95 -2.98 10.15 23.07
N TYR A 96 -3.85 9.50 22.30
CA TYR A 96 -4.41 10.01 21.05
C TYR A 96 -5.92 9.86 21.06
N PHE A 97 -6.61 10.91 20.64
CA PHE A 97 -8.06 10.93 20.53
C PHE A 97 -8.43 10.64 19.08
N VAL A 98 -9.22 9.59 18.89
CA VAL A 98 -9.77 9.21 17.59
C VAL A 98 -11.27 9.43 17.63
N GLU A 99 -11.77 10.33 16.80
CA GLU A 99 -13.19 10.55 16.64
C GLU A 99 -13.68 9.80 15.40
N LEU A 100 -14.67 8.93 15.58
CA LEU A 100 -15.36 8.24 14.49
C LEU A 100 -16.71 8.93 14.22
N ASN A 101 -17.13 8.91 12.97
CA ASN A 101 -18.44 9.39 12.58
C ASN A 101 -19.58 8.57 13.21
N ASP A 102 -20.64 9.24 13.66
CA ASP A 102 -21.83 8.58 14.24
C ASP A 102 -22.50 7.55 13.31
N ARG A 103 -22.31 7.62 11.99
CA ARG A 103 -22.79 6.58 11.06
C ARG A 103 -22.22 5.19 11.36
N PHE A 104 -21.04 5.10 11.99
CA PHE A 104 -20.45 3.81 12.36
C PHE A 104 -21.17 3.14 13.53
N ARG A 105 -22.06 3.85 14.23
CA ARG A 105 -22.97 3.24 15.20
C ARG A 105 -23.86 2.18 14.55
N THR A 106 -24.24 2.40 13.29
CA THR A 106 -25.06 1.50 12.47
C THR A 106 -24.24 0.68 11.47
N HIS A 107 -23.02 1.11 11.12
CA HIS A 107 -22.10 0.42 10.19
C HIS A 107 -20.86 -0.13 10.91
N ARG A 108 -21.07 -0.92 11.95
CA ARG A 108 -20.01 -1.35 12.88
C ARG A 108 -18.87 -2.16 12.22
N ARG A 109 -19.19 -2.86 11.12
CA ARG A 109 -18.22 -3.68 10.36
C ARG A 109 -17.08 -2.84 9.77
N ASP A 110 -17.30 -1.55 9.56
CA ASP A 110 -16.33 -0.67 8.90
C ASP A 110 -15.49 0.14 9.91
N ILE A 111 -15.78 0.01 11.22
CA ILE A 111 -14.99 0.62 12.30
C ILE A 111 -13.53 0.19 12.21
N GLY A 112 -13.27 -1.09 11.94
CA GLY A 112 -11.90 -1.60 11.81
C GLY A 112 -11.13 -0.93 10.68
N ALA A 113 -11.77 -0.66 9.54
CA ALA A 113 -11.15 0.05 8.43
C ALA A 113 -10.85 1.52 8.77
N ALA A 114 -11.81 2.23 9.39
CA ALA A 114 -11.59 3.61 9.84
C ALA A 114 -10.45 3.69 10.86
N LEU A 115 -10.46 2.83 11.88
CA LEU A 115 -9.40 2.78 12.87
C LEU A 115 -8.05 2.39 12.25
N ALA A 116 -8.00 1.44 11.32
CA ALA A 116 -6.75 1.05 10.67
C ALA A 116 -6.05 2.22 9.97
N HIS A 117 -6.83 3.13 9.37
CA HIS A 117 -6.33 4.37 8.79
C HIS A 117 -5.86 5.36 9.86
N GLU A 118 -6.69 5.65 10.87
CA GLU A 118 -6.34 6.64 11.91
C GLU A 118 -5.13 6.20 12.76
N VAL A 119 -5.04 4.91 13.12
CA VAL A 119 -3.86 4.38 13.83
C VAL A 119 -2.61 4.46 12.93
N MET A 120 -2.76 4.34 11.61
CA MET A 120 -1.64 4.51 10.69
C MET A 120 -1.14 5.95 10.64
N HIS A 121 -2.01 6.96 10.76
CA HIS A 121 -1.58 8.36 10.95
C HIS A 121 -0.70 8.50 12.20
N VAL A 122 -1.10 7.89 13.33
CA VAL A 122 -0.28 7.87 14.55
C VAL A 122 1.07 7.18 14.32
N TYR A 123 1.07 6.04 13.63
CA TYR A 123 2.28 5.29 13.30
C TYR A 123 3.25 6.12 12.45
N LEU A 124 2.77 6.71 11.36
CA LEU A 124 3.56 7.54 10.46
C LEU A 124 4.08 8.80 11.15
N HIS A 125 3.26 9.43 12.00
CA HIS A 125 3.67 10.57 12.81
C HIS A 125 4.83 10.21 13.76
N ARG A 126 4.73 9.09 14.50
CA ARG A 126 5.84 8.64 15.38
C ARG A 126 7.09 8.24 14.61
N LEU A 127 6.93 7.74 13.39
CA LEU A 127 8.07 7.51 12.49
C LEU A 127 8.62 8.80 11.89
N GLY A 128 7.94 9.95 11.98
CA GLY A 128 8.32 11.15 11.24
C GLY A 128 8.36 10.92 9.73
N LEU A 129 7.46 10.08 9.22
CA LEU A 129 7.33 9.80 7.79
C LEU A 129 6.06 10.48 7.26
N SER A 130 6.23 11.49 6.42
CA SER A 130 5.14 12.20 5.77
C SER A 130 5.51 12.62 4.35
N PHE A 131 4.48 12.89 3.55
CA PHE A 131 4.65 13.61 2.28
C PHE A 131 4.27 15.09 2.44
N PRO A 132 4.79 16.01 1.60
CA PRO A 132 4.60 17.44 1.79
C PRO A 132 3.14 17.93 1.62
N GLY A 133 2.39 17.26 0.74
CA GLY A 133 0.99 17.61 0.45
C GLY A 133 0.01 16.75 1.22
N LEU A 134 -1.11 17.34 1.63
CA LEU A 134 -2.15 16.65 2.39
C LEU A 134 -2.65 15.41 1.64
N LYS A 135 -3.01 15.55 0.36
CA LYS A 135 -3.54 14.44 -0.45
C LYS A 135 -2.51 13.31 -0.58
N GLU A 136 -1.26 13.63 -0.87
CA GLU A 136 -0.18 12.66 -0.97
C GLU A 136 0.07 11.97 0.37
N ASN A 137 -0.07 12.69 1.49
CA ASN A 137 0.10 12.13 2.82
C ASN A 137 -1.02 11.13 3.17
N GLU A 138 -2.26 11.41 2.76
CA GLU A 138 -3.36 10.44 2.92
C GLU A 138 -3.15 9.18 2.07
N ILE A 139 -2.67 9.33 0.83
CA ILE A 139 -2.27 8.19 -0.03
C ILE A 139 -1.17 7.37 0.64
N LEU A 140 -0.20 8.02 1.27
CA LEU A 140 0.84 7.37 2.06
C LEU A 140 0.25 6.60 3.24
N THR A 141 -0.69 7.19 3.99
CA THR A 141 -1.39 6.55 5.11
C THR A 141 -2.11 5.29 4.66
N ASP A 142 -2.93 5.35 3.62
CA ASP A 142 -3.63 4.17 3.10
C ASP A 142 -2.68 3.11 2.55
N THR A 143 -1.65 3.53 1.81
CA THR A 143 -0.64 2.63 1.27
C THR A 143 0.10 1.91 2.40
N ALA A 144 0.50 2.63 3.45
CA ALA A 144 1.22 2.07 4.59
C ALA A 144 0.34 1.13 5.41
N ALA A 145 -0.90 1.55 5.74
CA ALA A 145 -1.87 0.70 6.45
C ALA A 145 -2.11 -0.60 5.68
N THR A 146 -2.25 -0.49 4.35
CA THR A 146 -2.47 -1.64 3.48
C THR A 146 -1.28 -2.57 3.44
N TYR A 147 -0.10 -2.02 3.15
CA TYR A 147 1.12 -2.80 2.97
C TYR A 147 1.60 -3.46 4.26
N LEU A 148 1.37 -2.82 5.41
CA LEU A 148 1.79 -3.30 6.73
C LEU A 148 0.76 -4.22 7.40
N GLY A 149 -0.29 -4.66 6.69
CA GLY A 149 -1.11 -5.80 7.12
C GLY A 149 -2.53 -5.49 7.62
N ALA A 150 -3.03 -4.27 7.48
CA ALA A 150 -4.43 -3.94 7.75
C ALA A 150 -5.24 -3.68 6.46
N GLY A 151 -4.64 -3.92 5.29
CA GLY A 151 -5.20 -3.56 3.98
C GLY A 151 -6.48 -4.28 3.58
N TRP A 152 -6.67 -5.49 4.08
CA TRP A 152 -7.88 -6.24 3.77
C TRP A 152 -9.12 -5.58 4.38
N LEU A 153 -9.01 -4.95 5.57
CA LEU A 153 -10.09 -4.18 6.19
C LEU A 153 -10.49 -2.99 5.32
N LEU A 154 -9.50 -2.22 4.87
CA LEU A 154 -9.70 -1.00 4.07
C LEU A 154 -10.35 -1.32 2.72
N LEU A 155 -9.88 -2.39 2.06
CA LEU A 155 -10.44 -2.82 0.79
C LEU A 155 -11.83 -3.45 0.94
N ASP A 156 -12.08 -4.23 2.00
CA ASP A 156 -13.37 -4.90 2.22
C ASP A 156 -14.48 -3.95 2.65
N ALA A 157 -14.13 -2.85 3.32
CA ALA A 157 -15.06 -1.78 3.66
C ALA A 157 -15.51 -0.96 2.43
N TYR A 158 -14.91 -1.19 1.26
CA TYR A 158 -15.30 -0.54 0.02
C TYR A 158 -16.60 -1.13 -0.52
N ARG A 159 -17.65 -0.30 -0.59
CA ARG A 159 -18.96 -0.70 -1.11
C ARG A 159 -19.53 0.38 -2.02
N GLU A 160 -20.03 -0.08 -3.16
CA GLU A 160 -20.83 0.69 -4.10
C GLU A 160 -22.15 -0.04 -4.25
N ASP A 161 -23.24 0.58 -3.83
CA ASP A 161 -24.59 0.15 -4.17
C ASP A 161 -25.34 1.26 -4.91
N ALA A 162 -26.49 0.92 -5.49
CA ALA A 162 -27.28 1.84 -6.31
C ALA A 162 -27.85 3.05 -5.52
N ALA A 163 -27.75 3.04 -4.19
CA ALA A 163 -28.31 4.06 -3.30
C ALA A 163 -27.23 4.82 -2.48
N SER A 164 -26.00 4.30 -2.38
CA SER A 164 -24.92 4.83 -1.56
C SER A 164 -23.54 4.36 -2.05
N SER A 165 -22.56 5.28 -2.01
CA SER A 165 -21.14 4.94 -2.08
C SER A 165 -20.50 5.22 -0.72
N GLN A 166 -19.79 4.24 -0.18
CA GLN A 166 -19.01 4.39 1.04
C GLN A 166 -17.54 4.19 0.72
N LYS A 167 -16.79 5.31 0.76
CA LYS A 167 -15.34 5.32 0.56
C LYS A 167 -14.63 5.53 1.89
N LEU A 168 -13.72 4.62 2.23
CA LEU A 168 -12.73 4.83 3.28
C LEU A 168 -11.34 4.87 2.61
N GLY A 169 -10.65 5.99 2.78
CA GLY A 169 -9.36 6.26 2.17
C GLY A 169 -9.44 7.11 0.89
N TYR A 170 -8.27 7.37 0.33
CA TYR A 170 -7.99 8.18 -0.84
C TYR A 170 -7.61 7.32 -2.04
N LEU A 171 -7.13 6.09 -1.83
CA LEU A 171 -6.90 5.12 -2.91
C LEU A 171 -8.21 4.71 -3.59
N THR A 172 -8.12 4.36 -4.87
CA THR A 172 -9.18 3.61 -5.55
C THR A 172 -9.21 2.15 -5.06
N PRO A 173 -10.30 1.40 -5.29
CA PRO A 173 -10.32 -0.04 -5.01
C PRO A 173 -9.17 -0.77 -5.70
N GLU A 174 -8.92 -0.50 -6.98
CA GLU A 174 -7.82 -1.11 -7.73
C GLU A 174 -6.44 -0.80 -7.15
N GLU A 175 -6.23 0.40 -6.62
CA GLU A 175 -4.96 0.78 -5.97
C GLU A 175 -4.77 0.08 -4.62
N PHE A 176 -5.82 -0.01 -3.80
CA PHE A 176 -5.81 -0.86 -2.61
C PHE A 176 -5.48 -2.31 -2.98
N GLY A 177 -6.15 -2.85 -4.00
CA GLY A 177 -5.89 -4.18 -4.54
C GLY A 177 -4.45 -4.36 -5.00
N TYR A 178 -3.85 -3.35 -5.66
CA TYR A 178 -2.45 -3.38 -6.08
C TYR A 178 -1.51 -3.44 -4.87
N VAL A 179 -1.66 -2.54 -3.89
CA VAL A 179 -0.80 -2.50 -2.69
C VAL A 179 -0.90 -3.81 -1.91
N LEU A 180 -2.12 -4.31 -1.72
CA LEU A 180 -2.37 -5.57 -1.04
C LEU A 180 -1.76 -6.75 -1.81
N ALA A 181 -1.86 -6.77 -3.14
CA ALA A 181 -1.18 -7.78 -3.96
C ALA A 181 0.35 -7.68 -3.88
N LYS A 182 0.93 -6.47 -3.84
CA LYS A 182 2.39 -6.31 -3.63
C LYS A 182 2.81 -6.93 -2.30
N ARG A 183 2.00 -6.75 -1.25
CA ARG A 183 2.22 -7.39 0.06
C ARG A 183 2.12 -8.91 -0.06
N SER A 184 1.04 -9.42 -0.64
CA SER A 184 0.82 -10.86 -0.84
C SER A 184 1.97 -11.54 -1.55
N LEU A 185 2.52 -10.92 -2.61
CA LEU A 185 3.67 -11.46 -3.34
C LEU A 185 4.97 -11.49 -2.50
N VAL A 186 5.12 -10.57 -1.54
CA VAL A 186 6.29 -10.52 -0.66
C VAL A 186 6.22 -11.55 0.45
N PHE A 187 5.05 -11.72 1.07
CA PHE A 187 4.89 -12.54 2.27
C PHE A 187 4.24 -13.91 2.02
N GLY A 188 3.72 -14.16 0.82
CA GLY A 188 3.03 -15.42 0.48
C GLY A 188 1.68 -15.58 1.17
N GLU A 189 1.00 -14.47 1.49
CA GLU A 189 -0.32 -14.44 2.13
C GLU A 189 -1.43 -14.26 1.09
N ASP A 190 -2.59 -14.91 1.29
CA ASP A 190 -3.77 -14.72 0.45
C ASP A 190 -4.92 -14.12 1.28
N PRO A 191 -5.11 -12.78 1.23
CA PRO A 191 -6.18 -12.11 1.97
C PRO A 191 -7.55 -12.27 1.32
N SER A 192 -7.65 -12.87 0.13
CA SER A 192 -8.93 -12.98 -0.59
C SER A 192 -9.98 -13.82 0.14
N VAL A 193 -9.52 -14.72 1.01
CA VAL A 193 -10.38 -15.58 1.85
C VAL A 193 -11.08 -14.80 2.97
N TRP A 194 -10.69 -13.55 3.23
CA TRP A 194 -11.29 -12.68 4.26
C TRP A 194 -12.28 -11.67 3.70
N PHE A 195 -12.34 -11.50 2.37
CA PHE A 195 -13.24 -10.54 1.77
C PHE A 195 -14.69 -11.01 1.89
N THR A 196 -15.54 -10.07 2.30
CA THR A 196 -17.00 -10.21 2.28
C THR A 196 -17.61 -9.43 1.12
N SER A 197 -16.86 -8.48 0.54
CA SER A 197 -17.27 -7.63 -0.59
C SER A 197 -16.83 -8.23 -1.94
N PRO A 198 -17.75 -8.46 -2.90
CA PRO A 198 -17.39 -8.83 -4.28
C PRO A 198 -16.51 -7.78 -4.99
N GLN A 199 -16.68 -6.51 -4.66
CA GLN A 199 -15.88 -5.40 -5.16
C GLN A 199 -14.43 -5.53 -4.70
N ALA A 200 -14.22 -5.87 -3.42
CA ALA A 200 -12.89 -6.11 -2.85
C ALA A 200 -12.16 -7.24 -3.58
N TYR A 201 -12.85 -8.37 -3.83
CA TYR A 201 -12.28 -9.48 -4.59
C TYR A 201 -11.88 -9.06 -6.01
N THR A 202 -12.79 -8.38 -6.72
CA THR A 202 -12.54 -7.92 -8.09
C THR A 202 -11.35 -6.96 -8.16
N ALA A 203 -11.30 -6.00 -7.24
CA ALA A 203 -10.22 -5.04 -7.13
C ALA A 203 -8.88 -5.70 -6.79
N TYR A 204 -8.85 -6.68 -5.88
CA TYR A 204 -7.65 -7.45 -5.57
C TYR A 204 -7.13 -8.25 -6.76
N VAL A 205 -8.02 -8.89 -7.54
CA VAL A 205 -7.62 -9.62 -8.77
C VAL A 205 -7.00 -8.68 -9.79
N LYS A 206 -7.61 -7.51 -10.05
CA LYS A 206 -7.04 -6.48 -10.92
C LYS A 206 -5.69 -5.97 -10.41
N GLY A 207 -5.61 -5.72 -9.10
CA GLY A 207 -4.40 -5.30 -8.42
C GLY A 207 -3.27 -6.33 -8.51
N MET A 208 -3.59 -7.62 -8.38
CA MET A 208 -2.66 -8.74 -8.54
C MET A 208 -2.13 -8.85 -9.97
N ALA A 209 -2.98 -8.68 -10.96
CA ALA A 209 -2.54 -8.60 -12.36
C ALA A 209 -1.56 -7.43 -12.53
N LYS A 210 -1.88 -6.24 -11.99
CA LYS A 210 -1.01 -5.06 -12.06
C LYS A 210 0.31 -5.24 -11.31
N ALA A 211 0.29 -5.90 -10.16
CA ALA A 211 1.45 -6.21 -9.35
C ALA A 211 2.42 -7.16 -10.07
N ARG A 212 1.88 -8.16 -10.79
CA ARG A 212 2.66 -9.12 -11.60
C ARG A 212 3.20 -8.49 -12.88
N GLU A 213 2.49 -7.53 -13.48
CA GLU A 213 3.02 -6.76 -14.62
C GLU A 213 4.34 -6.08 -14.29
N ASP A 214 4.54 -5.60 -13.06
CA ASP A 214 5.81 -5.00 -12.63
C ASP A 214 7.00 -5.97 -12.76
N GLU A 215 6.76 -7.26 -12.54
CA GLU A 215 7.78 -8.33 -12.63
C GLU A 215 8.06 -8.75 -14.08
N GLN A 216 7.18 -8.37 -15.01
CA GLN A 216 7.27 -8.70 -16.43
C GLN A 216 7.79 -7.53 -17.27
N GLN A 217 8.30 -6.46 -16.63
CA GLN A 217 8.91 -5.35 -17.35
C GLN A 217 10.39 -5.62 -17.64
N PRO A 218 10.91 -5.29 -18.84
CA PRO A 218 12.34 -5.28 -19.09
C PRO A 218 13.07 -4.38 -18.06
N PRO A 219 14.30 -4.74 -17.65
CA PRO A 219 15.14 -5.85 -18.13
C PRO A 219 14.91 -7.18 -17.41
N LEU A 220 13.80 -7.36 -16.68
CA LEU A 220 13.55 -8.60 -15.95
C LEU A 220 13.41 -9.79 -16.91
N SER A 221 13.89 -10.95 -16.47
CA SER A 221 13.90 -12.17 -17.29
C SER A 221 12.49 -12.62 -17.70
N ALA A 222 11.49 -12.34 -16.87
CA ALA A 222 10.08 -12.64 -17.14
C ALA A 222 9.44 -11.72 -18.20
N ALA A 223 10.17 -10.73 -18.74
CA ALA A 223 9.64 -9.85 -19.76
C ALA A 223 9.26 -10.60 -21.04
N GLY A 224 8.04 -10.35 -21.52
CA GLY A 224 7.52 -10.92 -22.75
C GLY A 224 8.25 -10.44 -24.01
N TRP A 225 8.06 -11.16 -25.12
CA TRP A 225 8.75 -10.92 -26.39
C TRP A 225 8.61 -9.48 -26.91
N ALA A 226 7.41 -8.89 -26.82
CA ALA A 226 7.17 -7.53 -27.30
C ALA A 226 7.95 -6.50 -26.47
N GLY A 227 8.00 -6.67 -25.15
CA GLY A 227 8.80 -5.85 -24.24
C GLY A 227 10.29 -5.95 -24.54
N ARG A 228 10.78 -7.17 -24.78
CA ARG A 228 12.19 -7.43 -25.13
C ARG A 228 12.60 -6.81 -26.45
N ARG A 229 11.73 -6.86 -27.46
CA ARG A 229 11.98 -6.19 -28.76
C ARG A 229 12.09 -4.68 -28.61
N ARG A 230 11.19 -4.06 -27.84
CA ARG A 230 11.28 -2.62 -27.53
C ARG A 230 12.56 -2.29 -26.77
N TYR A 231 12.85 -3.04 -25.71
CA TYR A 231 14.07 -2.88 -24.92
C TYR A 231 15.35 -2.98 -25.77
N ALA A 232 15.44 -3.97 -26.67
CA ALA A 232 16.58 -4.11 -27.57
C ALA A 232 16.73 -2.94 -28.56
N ARG A 233 15.61 -2.37 -29.03
CA ARG A 233 15.62 -1.17 -29.88
C ARG A 233 16.08 0.05 -29.11
N ASP A 234 15.53 0.30 -27.92
CA ASP A 234 15.85 1.46 -27.09
C ASP A 234 17.31 1.41 -26.61
N ARG A 235 17.82 0.20 -26.34
CA ARG A 235 19.23 -0.05 -26.01
C ARG A 235 20.18 0.41 -27.11
N ARG A 236 19.84 0.17 -28.39
CA ARG A 236 20.64 0.59 -29.55
C ARG A 236 20.58 2.10 -29.78
N ALA A 237 19.43 2.71 -29.49
CA ALA A 237 19.23 4.14 -29.66
C ALA A 237 19.84 4.97 -28.53
N HIS A 238 20.14 4.37 -27.36
CA HIS A 238 20.52 5.07 -26.13
C HIS A 238 19.53 6.15 -25.68
N VAL A 239 18.29 6.12 -26.17
CA VAL A 239 17.22 7.06 -25.84
C VAL A 239 16.09 6.28 -25.18
N PRO A 240 15.76 6.54 -23.90
CA PRO A 240 14.55 6.00 -23.31
C PRO A 240 13.34 6.60 -24.01
N GLN A 241 12.45 5.76 -24.54
CA GLN A 241 11.16 6.24 -25.01
C GLN A 241 10.27 6.63 -23.82
N ALA A 242 9.44 7.65 -24.03
CA ALA A 242 8.39 8.02 -23.09
C ALA A 242 7.52 6.80 -22.74
N GLY A 243 7.24 6.60 -21.45
CA GLY A 243 6.41 5.49 -20.97
C GLY A 243 7.15 4.18 -20.68
N THR A 244 8.48 4.14 -20.78
CA THR A 244 9.27 2.98 -20.34
C THR A 244 9.70 3.09 -18.88
N SER A 245 9.74 1.96 -18.16
CA SER A 245 10.17 1.90 -16.75
C SER A 245 11.69 1.79 -16.58
N TYR A 246 12.45 1.79 -17.67
CA TYR A 246 13.91 1.67 -17.66
C TYR A 246 14.57 2.85 -18.37
N ALA A 247 15.82 3.14 -17.99
CA ALA A 247 16.63 4.17 -18.63
C ALA A 247 18.08 3.69 -18.76
N PHE A 248 18.66 3.90 -19.94
CA PHE A 248 20.06 3.62 -20.23
C PHE A 248 20.93 4.84 -19.94
N THR A 249 22.12 4.59 -19.38
CA THR A 249 23.13 5.63 -19.14
C THR A 249 24.52 5.10 -19.48
N PRO A 250 25.41 5.89 -20.09
CA PRO A 250 26.82 5.53 -20.25
C PRO A 250 27.49 5.26 -18.89
N ASP A 251 28.44 4.33 -18.85
CA ASP A 251 29.32 4.10 -17.72
C ASP A 251 30.49 5.09 -17.79
N GLY A 252 30.49 6.08 -16.88
CA GLY A 252 31.35 7.27 -16.94
C GLY A 252 32.86 7.02 -16.84
N GLY A 253 33.32 5.78 -16.68
CA GLY A 253 34.74 5.42 -16.56
C GLY A 253 35.26 4.37 -17.54
N GLY A 254 34.46 3.81 -18.44
CA GLY A 254 34.91 2.65 -19.24
C GLY A 254 34.12 2.32 -20.51
N GLY A 255 33.29 3.21 -21.03
CA GLY A 255 32.57 3.01 -22.30
C GLY A 255 31.46 1.95 -22.29
N GLY A 256 31.18 1.32 -21.14
CA GLY A 256 30.06 0.37 -20.97
C GLY A 256 28.71 1.07 -20.90
N LEU A 257 27.61 0.33 -21.11
CA LEU A 257 26.25 0.82 -20.92
C LEU A 257 25.66 0.25 -19.63
N ARG A 258 24.89 1.06 -18.89
CA ARG A 258 24.10 0.62 -17.74
C ARG A 258 22.62 0.83 -18.00
N VAL A 259 21.80 -0.05 -17.43
CA VAL A 259 20.35 0.11 -17.39
C VAL A 259 19.92 0.34 -15.96
N SER A 260 19.00 1.28 -15.77
CA SER A 260 18.34 1.52 -14.50
C SER A 260 16.84 1.28 -14.61
N PHE A 261 16.24 0.66 -13.61
CA PHE A 261 14.83 0.27 -13.59
C PHE A 261 14.34 0.13 -12.14
N PRO A 262 13.03 0.26 -11.85
CA PRO A 262 12.51 0.10 -10.50
C PRO A 262 12.48 -1.38 -10.09
N CYS A 263 12.85 -1.66 -8.85
CA CYS A 263 12.62 -2.97 -8.24
C CYS A 263 11.12 -3.30 -8.31
N PRO A 264 10.69 -4.47 -8.82
CA PRO A 264 9.28 -4.80 -8.85
C PRO A 264 8.68 -4.83 -7.45
N THR A 265 9.41 -5.27 -6.42
CA THR A 265 8.92 -5.35 -5.04
C THR A 265 8.70 -3.99 -4.37
N CYS A 266 9.74 -3.16 -4.30
CA CYS A 266 9.74 -1.93 -3.48
C CYS A 266 9.90 -0.64 -4.29
N ARG A 267 9.96 -0.73 -5.62
CA ARG A 267 10.10 0.39 -6.57
C ARG A 267 11.39 1.20 -6.48
N GLN A 268 12.27 0.92 -5.52
CA GLN A 268 13.63 1.46 -5.48
C GLN A 268 14.34 1.25 -6.82
N LYS A 269 14.94 2.32 -7.34
CA LYS A 269 15.73 2.28 -8.58
C LYS A 269 16.96 1.40 -8.38
N ILE A 270 17.08 0.39 -9.24
CA ILE A 270 18.23 -0.52 -9.37
C ILE A 270 19.00 -0.11 -10.63
N ARG A 271 20.32 -0.26 -10.61
CA ARG A 271 21.19 -0.02 -11.76
C ARG A 271 22.12 -1.20 -11.96
N VAL A 272 22.19 -1.74 -13.17
CA VAL A 272 23.00 -2.91 -13.53
C VAL A 272 23.75 -2.66 -14.84
N PRO A 273 24.89 -3.35 -15.08
CA PRO A 273 25.56 -3.31 -16.37
C PRO A 273 24.74 -4.01 -17.45
N VAL A 274 24.83 -3.52 -18.68
CA VAL A 274 24.22 -4.12 -19.88
C VAL A 274 25.20 -5.12 -20.49
N ARG A 275 25.04 -6.40 -20.18
CA ARG A 275 25.97 -7.47 -20.58
C ARG A 275 25.31 -8.85 -20.72
N GLY A 276 24.03 -8.92 -21.03
CA GLY A 276 23.25 -10.15 -21.07
C GLY A 276 22.68 -10.52 -19.69
N ARG A 277 22.71 -11.81 -19.33
CA ARG A 277 22.12 -12.30 -18.07
C ARG A 277 22.86 -11.78 -16.85
N VAL A 278 22.13 -11.16 -15.93
CA VAL A 278 22.66 -10.60 -14.69
C VAL A 278 21.70 -10.88 -13.55
N ARG A 279 22.24 -11.30 -12.41
CA ARG A 279 21.48 -11.40 -11.15
C ARG A 279 21.69 -10.13 -10.34
N ALA A 280 20.61 -9.45 -10.00
CA ALA A 280 20.64 -8.17 -9.28
C ALA A 280 19.94 -8.28 -7.94
N ARG A 281 20.58 -7.83 -6.86
CA ARG A 281 19.94 -7.75 -5.54
C ARG A 281 19.51 -6.32 -5.28
N CYS A 282 18.24 -6.10 -4.93
CA CYS A 282 17.79 -4.80 -4.48
C CYS A 282 18.44 -4.45 -3.15
N GLY A 283 19.14 -3.32 -3.06
CA GLY A 283 19.76 -2.87 -1.81
C GLY A 283 18.76 -2.50 -0.71
N LEU A 284 17.48 -2.28 -1.06
CA LEU A 284 16.45 -1.88 -0.12
C LEU A 284 15.67 -3.08 0.44
N CYS A 285 14.88 -3.74 -0.42
CA CYS A 285 14.04 -4.88 -0.02
C CYS A 285 14.74 -6.25 -0.10
N ARG A 286 16.05 -6.28 -0.42
CA ARG A 286 16.86 -7.50 -0.57
C ARG A 286 16.38 -8.51 -1.62
N THR A 287 15.28 -8.27 -2.34
CA THR A 287 14.79 -9.11 -3.44
C THR A 287 15.89 -9.32 -4.48
N VAL A 288 16.04 -10.58 -4.89
CA VAL A 288 16.97 -10.96 -5.96
C VAL A 288 16.20 -11.11 -7.26
N LEU A 289 16.69 -10.45 -8.30
CA LEU A 289 16.05 -10.32 -9.61
C LEU A 289 16.95 -10.95 -10.67
N GLU A 290 16.35 -11.79 -11.51
CA GLU A 290 16.99 -12.28 -12.73
C GLU A 290 16.72 -11.28 -13.85
N CYS A 291 17.78 -10.76 -14.46
CA CYS A 291 17.72 -9.77 -15.53
C CYS A 291 18.39 -10.30 -16.79
N ASP A 292 17.92 -9.86 -17.95
CA ASP A 292 18.52 -10.11 -19.25
C ASP A 292 18.68 -8.79 -20.00
N THR A 293 19.91 -8.26 -19.96
CA THR A 293 20.25 -6.85 -20.26
C THR A 293 20.92 -6.64 -21.60
#